data_AF-A0A7V0ZLI7-F1
#
_entry.id   AF-A0A7V0ZLI7-F1
#
_cell.length_a   1.000
_cell.length_b   1.000
_cell.length_c   1.000
_cell.angle_alpha   90.00
_cell.angle_beta   90.00
_cell.angle_gamma   90.00
#
_symmetry.space_group_name_H-M   'P 1'
#
loop_
_entity.id
_entity.type
_entity.pdbx_description
1 polymer ?
#
loop_
_entity_poly.entity_id
_entity_poly.type
_entity_poly.pdbx_seq_one_letter_code
_entity_poly.pdbx_strand_id
1 'polypeptide(L)'
;FNLYNRALQANCKLLVAADAAPRALAVDLADLRSRLSWGIVYQLAQVDDEEKAAILRFRASRRGLLLPADVARYIVNRAPRAMQPLLDLLDVLDQTSLAQQRALSIPFVKQALDW
;
A
#
# COMPACT_ATOMS: atom_id res chain seq x y z
N PHE A 1 -21.00 -2.56 17.33
CA PHE A 1 -20.88 -3.54 18.43
C PHE A 1 -21.42 -4.93 18.06
N ASN A 2 -22.68 -5.05 17.61
CA ASN A 2 -23.32 -6.34 17.32
C ASN A 2 -22.56 -7.23 16.32
N LEU A 3 -21.88 -6.65 15.33
CA LEU A 3 -21.04 -7.39 14.39
C LEU A 3 -19.93 -8.18 15.10
N TYR A 4 -19.20 -7.54 16.03
CA TYR A 4 -18.11 -8.18 16.77
C TYR A 4 -18.64 -9.35 17.60
N ASN A 5 -19.77 -9.15 18.29
CA ASN A 5 -20.40 -10.22 19.09
C ASN A 5 -20.80 -11.41 18.24
N ARG A 6 -21.48 -11.16 17.13
CA ARG A 6 -21.92 -12.22 16.21
C ARG A 6 -20.72 -12.96 15.61
N ALA A 7 -19.67 -12.24 15.21
CA ALA A 7 -18.46 -12.85 14.69
C ALA A 7 -17.80 -13.76 15.73
N LEU A 8 -17.69 -13.32 16.99
CA LEU A 8 -17.14 -14.12 18.07
C LEU A 8 -18.00 -15.37 18.34
N GLN A 9 -19.31 -15.22 18.42
CA GLN A 9 -20.26 -16.33 18.64
C GLN A 9 -20.23 -17.35 17.48
N ALA A 10 -20.03 -16.89 16.25
CA ALA A 10 -19.91 -17.74 15.07
C ALA A 10 -18.49 -18.31 14.86
N ASN A 11 -17.57 -18.10 15.81
CA ASN A 11 -16.15 -18.47 15.70
C ASN A 11 -15.46 -17.92 14.43
N CYS A 12 -15.94 -16.78 13.93
CA CYS A 12 -15.41 -16.08 12.78
C CYS A 12 -14.18 -15.26 13.18
N LYS A 13 -13.12 -15.29 12.37
CA LYS A 13 -11.94 -14.45 12.58
C LYS A 13 -12.21 -13.05 12.04
N LEU A 14 -11.94 -12.04 12.86
CA LEU A 14 -12.14 -10.63 12.50
C LEU A 14 -10.78 -9.93 12.35
N LEU A 15 -10.59 -9.26 11.21
CA LEU A 15 -9.48 -8.35 10.97
C LEU A 15 -10.04 -6.92 10.86
N VAL A 16 -9.43 -5.98 11.59
CA VAL A 16 -9.83 -4.57 11.60
C VAL A 16 -8.60 -3.71 11.31
N ALA A 17 -8.74 -2.73 10.42
CA ALA A 17 -7.74 -1.71 10.17
C ALA A 17 -8.28 -0.36 10.65
N ALA A 18 -7.39 0.47 11.19
CA ALA A 18 -7.70 1.82 11.64
C ALA A 18 -6.46 2.72 11.49
N ASP A 19 -6.67 4.03 11.55
CA ASP A 19 -5.65 5.07 11.45
C ASP A 19 -4.90 5.30 12.78
N ALA A 20 -5.45 4.82 13.90
CA ALA A 20 -4.83 4.91 15.22
C ALA A 20 -5.01 3.63 16.05
N ALA A 21 -4.21 3.51 17.10
CA ALA A 21 -4.34 2.42 18.07
C ALA A 21 -5.72 2.46 18.75
N PRO A 22 -6.29 1.29 19.16
CA PRO A 22 -7.64 1.23 19.73
C PRO A 22 -7.93 2.24 20.86
N ARG A 23 -6.93 2.56 21.68
CA ARG A 23 -7.04 3.53 22.77
C ARG A 23 -7.21 4.97 22.31
N ALA A 24 -6.62 5.33 21.16
CA ALA A 24 -6.63 6.67 20.58
C ALA A 24 -7.77 6.89 19.57
N LEU A 25 -8.51 5.83 19.21
CA LEU A 25 -9.67 5.97 18.33
C LEU A 25 -10.79 6.78 18.99
N ALA A 26 -11.42 7.65 18.20
CA ALA A 26 -12.60 8.42 18.58
C ALA A 26 -13.87 7.54 18.57
N VAL A 27 -13.86 6.47 19.35
CA VAL A 27 -15.00 5.56 19.52
C VAL A 27 -15.71 5.90 20.83
N ASP A 28 -16.95 6.38 20.74
CA ASP A 28 -17.76 6.78 21.90
C ASP A 28 -18.19 5.57 22.74
N LEU A 29 -18.39 4.42 22.10
CA LEU A 29 -18.82 3.21 22.78
C LEU A 29 -17.64 2.52 23.48
N ALA A 30 -17.56 2.68 24.80
CA ALA A 30 -16.51 2.10 25.65
C ALA A 30 -16.33 0.58 25.44
N ASP A 31 -17.42 -0.17 25.33
CA ASP A 31 -17.38 -1.62 25.12
C ASP A 31 -16.70 -2.03 23.80
N LEU A 32 -16.89 -1.25 22.74
CA LEU A 32 -16.22 -1.50 21.46
C LEU A 32 -14.73 -1.20 21.57
N ARG A 33 -14.36 -0.09 22.22
CA ARG A 33 -12.96 0.27 22.47
C ARG A 33 -12.21 -0.83 23.24
N SER A 34 -12.83 -1.35 24.30
CA SER A 34 -12.28 -2.45 25.10
C SER A 34 -12.08 -3.72 24.26
N ARG A 35 -13.04 -4.06 23.39
CA ARG A 35 -12.94 -5.24 22.51
C ARG A 35 -11.90 -5.12 21.41
N LEU A 36 -11.76 -3.93 20.83
CA LEU A 36 -10.68 -3.64 19.87
C LEU A 36 -9.30 -3.74 20.54
N SER A 37 -9.22 -3.43 21.83
CA SER A 37 -7.98 -3.52 22.62
C SER A 37 -7.69 -4.94 23.15
N TRP A 38 -8.70 -5.82 23.20
CA TRP A 38 -8.57 -7.19 23.72
C TRP A 38 -7.88 -8.15 22.74
N GLY A 39 -7.96 -7.85 21.44
CA GLY A 39 -7.28 -8.63 20.40
C GLY A 39 -5.80 -8.29 20.25
N ILE A 40 -5.13 -9.01 19.36
CA ILE A 40 -3.75 -8.67 18.96
C ILE A 40 -3.80 -7.40 18.11
N VAL A 41 -3.00 -6.41 18.52
CA VAL A 41 -2.87 -5.13 17.80
C VAL A 41 -1.48 -5.05 17.19
N TYR A 42 -1.42 -4.85 15.87
CA TYR A 42 -0.19 -4.58 15.16
C TYR A 42 -0.19 -3.13 14.67
N GLN A 43 0.92 -2.43 14.90
CA GLN A 43 1.17 -1.16 14.25
C GLN A 43 1.89 -1.43 12.93
N LEU A 44 1.30 -0.99 11.82
CA LEU A 44 1.98 -1.00 10.53
C LEU A 44 3.03 0.11 10.53
N ALA A 45 4.29 -0.29 10.41
CA ALA A 45 5.40 0.65 10.24
C ALA A 45 5.26 1.36 8.89
N GLN A 46 5.78 2.59 8.83
CA GLN A 46 5.96 3.25 7.55
C GLN A 46 7.08 2.54 6.79
N VAL A 47 6.83 2.29 5.51
CA VAL A 47 7.81 1.67 4.64
C VAL A 47 8.94 2.64 4.33
N ASP A 48 10.17 2.17 4.37
CA ASP A 48 11.32 2.93 3.89
C ASP A 48 11.36 2.98 2.36
N ASP A 49 12.29 3.77 1.80
CA ASP A 49 12.35 3.95 0.34
C ASP A 49 12.81 2.67 -0.39
N GLU A 50 13.55 1.78 0.27
CA GLU A 50 13.97 0.51 -0.31
C GLU A 50 12.84 -0.51 -0.32
N GLU A 51 12.06 -0.57 0.76
CA GLU A 51 10.82 -1.33 0.85
C GLU A 51 9.79 -0.83 -0.16
N LYS A 52 9.65 0.48 -0.35
CA LYS A 52 8.79 1.04 -1.42
C LYS A 52 9.24 0.59 -2.81
N ALA A 53 10.54 0.64 -3.08
CA ALA A 53 11.08 0.16 -4.35
C ALA A 53 10.79 -1.34 -4.55
N ALA A 54 10.94 -2.15 -3.49
CA ALA A 54 10.59 -3.56 -3.51
C ALA A 54 9.08 -3.80 -3.76
N ILE A 55 8.20 -3.03 -3.09
CA ILE A 55 6.76 -3.10 -3.28
C ILE A 55 6.37 -2.72 -4.71
N LEU A 56 6.96 -1.65 -5.26
CA LEU A 56 6.73 -1.25 -6.65
C LEU A 56 7.12 -2.34 -7.63
N ARG A 57 8.30 -2.95 -7.46
CA ARG A 57 8.75 -4.05 -8.31
C ARG A 57 7.86 -5.28 -8.19
N PHE A 58 7.43 -5.60 -6.98
CA PHE A 58 6.49 -6.69 -6.73
C PHE A 58 5.12 -6.44 -7.39
N ARG A 59 4.63 -5.20 -7.34
CA ARG A 59 3.37 -4.82 -8.00
C ARG A 59 3.51 -4.84 -9.52
N ALA A 60 4.63 -4.37 -10.05
CA ALA A 60 4.95 -4.39 -11.48
C ALA A 60 4.99 -5.84 -12.01
N SER A 61 5.69 -6.74 -11.32
CA SER A 61 5.81 -8.13 -11.75
C SER A 61 4.46 -8.86 -11.78
N ARG A 62 3.55 -8.56 -10.84
CA ARG A 62 2.17 -9.09 -10.86
C ARG A 62 1.32 -8.61 -12.05
N ARG A 63 1.76 -7.55 -12.74
CA ARG A 63 1.15 -7.04 -13.98
C ARG A 63 1.88 -7.52 -15.24
N GLY A 64 2.95 -8.31 -15.10
CA GLY A 64 3.81 -8.72 -16.21
C GLY A 64 4.81 -7.64 -16.64
N LEU A 65 4.92 -6.54 -15.86
CA LEU A 65 5.82 -5.43 -16.13
C LEU A 65 7.18 -5.69 -15.46
N LEU A 66 8.24 -5.73 -16.26
CA LEU A 66 9.60 -5.79 -15.71
C LEU A 66 10.02 -4.38 -15.26
N LEU A 67 10.15 -4.19 -13.94
CA LEU A 67 10.68 -2.96 -13.35
C LEU A 67 12.09 -3.22 -12.78
N PRO A 68 13.14 -2.75 -13.46
CA PRO A 68 14.51 -2.80 -12.95
C PRO A 68 14.68 -2.06 -11.61
N ALA A 69 15.65 -2.49 -10.80
CA ALA A 69 15.84 -1.97 -9.44
C ALA A 69 16.30 -0.50 -9.41
N ASP A 70 17.16 -0.11 -10.35
CA ASP A 70 17.60 1.26 -10.58
C ASP A 70 16.44 2.17 -11.00
N VAL A 71 15.56 1.70 -11.89
CA VAL A 71 14.35 2.43 -12.31
C VAL A 71 13.37 2.58 -11.15
N ALA A 72 13.15 1.52 -10.35
CA ALA A 72 12.29 1.59 -9.16
C ALA A 72 12.80 2.62 -8.15
N ARG A 73 14.11 2.60 -7.85
CA ARG A 73 14.73 3.57 -6.94
C ARG A 73 14.67 5.00 -7.49
N TYR A 74 14.87 5.15 -8.79
CA TYR A 74 14.69 6.45 -9.46
C TYR A 74 13.28 7.01 -9.29
N ILE A 75 12.25 6.17 -9.42
CA ILE A 75 10.84 6.54 -9.19
C ILE A 75 10.61 6.96 -7.74
N VAL A 76 11.02 6.13 -6.78
CA VAL A 76 10.82 6.41 -5.35
C VAL A 76 11.49 7.71 -4.91
N ASN A 77 12.68 8.01 -5.43
CA ASN A 77 13.43 9.22 -5.07
C ASN A 77 12.79 10.53 -5.58
N ARG A 78 11.94 10.46 -6.62
CA ARG A 78 11.33 11.65 -7.25
C ARG A 78 9.84 11.80 -6.99
N ALA A 79 9.17 10.70 -6.69
CA ALA A 79 7.74 10.67 -6.46
C ALA A 79 7.37 11.05 -5.02
N PRO A 80 6.08 11.31 -4.74
CA PRO A 80 5.60 11.59 -3.38
C PRO A 80 5.94 10.47 -2.39
N ARG A 81 6.15 10.82 -1.11
CA ARG A 81 6.53 9.85 -0.06
C ARG A 81 5.49 8.77 0.21
N ALA A 82 4.22 9.03 -0.09
CA ALA A 82 3.12 8.11 0.18
C ALA A 82 3.07 6.97 -0.84
N MET A 83 2.68 5.78 -0.40
CA MET A 83 2.62 4.59 -1.25
C MET A 83 1.53 4.68 -2.33
N GLN A 84 0.39 5.31 -2.02
CA GLN A 84 -0.73 5.38 -2.96
C GLN A 84 -0.36 6.10 -4.27
N PRO A 85 0.22 7.33 -4.25
CA PRO A 85 0.72 7.97 -5.47
C PRO A 85 1.74 7.14 -6.26
N LEU A 86 2.61 6.38 -5.59
CA LEU A 86 3.56 5.50 -6.28
C LEU A 86 2.85 4.41 -7.09
N LEU A 87 1.75 3.86 -6.57
CA LEU A 87 0.93 2.87 -7.28
C LEU A 87 0.20 3.49 -8.47
N ASP A 88 -0.30 4.72 -8.32
CA ASP A 88 -0.97 5.44 -9.41
C ASP A 88 0.03 5.73 -10.56
N LEU A 89 1.27 6.11 -10.23
CA LEU A 89 2.33 6.26 -11.24
C LEU A 89 2.64 4.93 -11.96
N LEU A 90 2.60 3.81 -11.24
CA LEU A 90 2.79 2.49 -11.83
C LEU A 90 1.67 2.15 -12.82
N ASP A 91 0.43 2.57 -12.57
CA ASP A 91 -0.70 2.41 -13.51
C ASP A 91 -0.44 3.18 -14.82
N VAL A 92 0.05 4.42 -14.72
CA VAL A 92 0.40 5.25 -15.88
C VAL A 92 1.54 4.63 -16.69
N LEU A 93 2.59 4.14 -16.01
CA LEU A 93 3.73 3.51 -16.66
C LEU A 93 3.35 2.20 -17.37
N ASP A 94 2.48 1.39 -16.78
CA ASP A 94 1.98 0.14 -17.36
C ASP A 94 1.22 0.40 -18.66
N GLN A 95 0.25 1.32 -18.64
CA GLN A 95 -0.52 1.71 -19.83
C GLN A 95 0.37 2.27 -20.94
N THR A 96 1.31 3.15 -20.58
CA THR A 96 2.21 3.79 -21.55
C THR A 96 3.22 2.79 -22.12
N SER A 97 3.74 1.88 -21.30
CA SER A 97 4.69 0.85 -21.71
C SER A 97 4.06 -0.11 -22.71
N LEU A 98 2.81 -0.50 -22.45
CA LEU A 98 2.04 -1.38 -23.33
C LEU A 98 1.73 -0.69 -24.66
N ALA A 99 1.29 0.57 -24.63
CA ALA A 99 0.97 1.33 -25.84
C ALA A 99 2.19 1.54 -26.75
N GLN A 100 3.37 1.76 -26.17
CA GLN A 100 4.61 1.97 -26.93
C GLN A 100 5.38 0.67 -27.19
N GLN A 101 5.00 -0.46 -26.58
CA GLN A 101 5.74 -1.73 -26.61
C GLN A 101 7.22 -1.57 -26.21
N ARG A 102 7.50 -0.71 -25.22
CA ARG A 102 8.85 -0.40 -24.74
C ARG A 102 9.04 -0.85 -23.30
N ALA A 103 10.23 -1.37 -23.01
CA ALA A 103 10.62 -1.71 -21.65
C ALA A 103 10.80 -0.46 -20.77
N LEU A 104 10.52 -0.59 -19.48
CA LEU A 104 10.76 0.48 -18.52
C LEU A 104 12.26 0.76 -18.37
N SER A 105 12.62 2.01 -18.64
CA SER A 105 13.97 2.55 -18.47
C SER A 105 13.88 3.95 -17.88
N ILE A 106 14.96 4.46 -17.29
CA ILE A 106 14.98 5.83 -16.73
C ILE A 106 14.55 6.89 -17.77
N PRO A 107 15.04 6.87 -19.03
CA PRO A 107 14.57 7.81 -20.05
C PRO A 107 13.07 7.67 -20.36
N PHE A 108 12.55 6.44 -20.40
CA PHE A 108 11.12 6.22 -20.63
C PHE A 108 10.27 6.79 -19.49
N VAL A 109 10.66 6.56 -18.23
CA VAL A 109 9.95 7.07 -17.06
C VAL A 109 9.92 8.60 -17.06
N LYS A 110 11.05 9.25 -17.41
CA LYS A 110 11.11 10.71 -17.58
C LYS A 110 10.10 11.22 -18.61
N GLN A 111 10.06 10.56 -19.78
CA GLN A 111 9.14 10.93 -20.85
C GLN A 111 7.67 10.69 -20.46
N ALA A 112 7.38 9.57 -19.79
CA ALA A 112 6.00 9.19 -19.45
C ALA A 112 5.41 10.00 -18.30
N LEU A 113 6.23 10.45 -17.36
CA LEU A 113 5.80 11.17 -16.15
C LEU A 113 6.14 12.66 -16.16
N ASP A 114 6.73 13.17 -17.25
CA ASP A 114 7.19 14.56 -17.41
C ASP A 114 8.12 15.02 -16.28
N TRP A 115 9.20 14.26 -16.05
CA TRP A 115 10.20 14.45 -14.99
C TRP A 115 11.58 14.90 -15.46
#